data_AF-A0A1I7SI72-F1
#
_entry.id   AF-A0A1I7SI72-F1
#
_cell.length_a   1.000
_cell.length_b   1.000
_cell.length_c   1.000
_cell.angle_alpha   90.00
_cell.angle_beta   90.00
_cell.angle_gamma   90.00
#
_symmetry.space_group_name_H-M   'P 1'
#
loop_
_entity.id
_entity.type
_entity.pdbx_description
1 polymer ?
#
loop_
_entity_poly.entity_id
_entity_poly.type
_entity_poly.pdbx_seq_one_letter_code
_entity_poly.pdbx_strand_id
1 'polypeptide(L)'
;VFFNTVILHFLESNTSDFEHKWISLNTVSKICDDPQSVVDIYVNYDCALSSANVFQQLVEQLSKLTKSTVIPAHAAQGAKEKEKHIRELSLICLVKILKCLMQWYENMYREEDSQSRLDTENADDSMSANNSSSTLLHQFEQRKQQKSILEHGLDLFAAKPKKGLAFFQEKKFIENTPESIAKFFFTEERLSKETIGDYLGERDQFNKEVMMCYVDMFNFSNLTVVGALRKFLEKFRIPGEAQKVDRLMEKFASRYIECNPK
;
A
#
# COMPACT_ATOMS: atom_id res chain seq x y z
N VAL A 1 -0.23 2.76 11.27
CA VAL A 1 0.38 1.78 12.22
C VAL A 1 -0.68 1.10 13.07
N PHE A 2 -1.45 1.83 13.90
CA PHE A 2 -2.46 1.22 14.79
C PHE A 2 -3.47 0.28 14.09
N PHE A 3 -4.05 0.70 12.96
CA PHE A 3 -5.00 -0.13 12.21
C PHE A 3 -4.39 -1.46 11.74
N ASN A 4 -3.27 -1.42 11.02
CA ASN A 4 -2.62 -2.64 10.50
C ASN A 4 -2.05 -3.52 11.61
N THR A 5 -1.34 -2.92 12.56
CA THR A 5 -0.54 -3.67 13.54
C THR A 5 -1.39 -4.19 14.69
N VAL A 6 -2.53 -3.57 15.00
CA VAL A 6 -3.36 -3.93 16.16
C VAL A 6 -4.74 -4.40 15.72
N ILE A 7 -5.55 -3.52 15.12
CA ILE A 7 -6.95 -3.83 14.78
C ILE A 7 -7.01 -4.99 13.79
N LEU A 8 -6.43 -4.82 12.59
CA LEU A 8 -6.48 -5.82 11.53
C LEU A 8 -5.74 -7.08 11.94
N HIS A 9 -4.56 -6.96 12.57
CA HIS A 9 -3.82 -8.11 13.10
C HIS A 9 -4.69 -9.04 13.96
N PHE A 10 -5.44 -8.48 14.93
CA PHE A 10 -6.28 -9.31 15.79
C PHE A 10 -7.52 -9.85 15.10
N LEU A 11 -8.13 -9.08 14.19
CA LEU A 11 -9.31 -9.52 13.44
C LEU A 11 -8.98 -10.64 12.44
N GLU A 12 -7.82 -10.54 11.77
CA GLU A 12 -7.35 -11.47 10.74
C GLU A 12 -6.79 -12.76 11.32
N SER A 13 -6.13 -12.67 12.47
CA SER A 13 -5.46 -13.82 13.06
C SER A 13 -6.45 -14.90 13.49
N ASN A 14 -6.15 -16.14 13.07
CA ASN A 14 -6.86 -17.34 13.50
C ASN A 14 -6.51 -17.75 14.93
N THR A 15 -5.42 -17.21 15.50
CA THR A 15 -4.97 -17.52 16.87
C THR A 15 -5.46 -16.51 17.90
N SER A 16 -6.01 -15.36 17.48
CA SER A 16 -6.61 -14.40 18.40
C SER A 16 -7.83 -15.00 19.08
N ASP A 17 -7.87 -14.88 20.41
CA ASP A 17 -9.04 -15.27 21.19
C ASP A 17 -10.22 -14.32 20.99
N PHE A 18 -11.34 -14.67 21.63
CA PHE A 18 -12.57 -13.88 21.57
C PHE A 18 -12.38 -12.45 22.08
N GLU A 19 -11.65 -12.25 23.19
CA GLU A 19 -11.53 -10.93 23.83
C GLU A 19 -10.77 -9.96 22.94
N HIS A 20 -9.67 -10.39 22.30
CA HIS A 20 -8.92 -9.56 21.36
C HIS A 20 -9.79 -9.13 20.17
N LYS A 21 -10.56 -10.06 19.59
CA LYS A 21 -11.46 -9.74 18.48
C LYS A 21 -12.60 -8.83 18.92
N TRP A 22 -13.17 -9.07 20.10
CA TRP A 22 -14.24 -8.28 20.67
C TRP A 22 -13.82 -6.83 20.94
N ILE A 23 -12.64 -6.62 21.54
CA ILE A 23 -12.09 -5.29 21.80
C ILE A 23 -11.79 -4.56 20.49
N SER A 24 -11.19 -5.23 19.51
CA SER A 24 -10.93 -4.66 18.18
C SER A 24 -12.22 -4.24 17.48
N LEU A 25 -13.26 -5.08 17.47
CA LEU A 25 -14.55 -4.75 16.88
C LEU A 25 -15.26 -3.60 17.59
N ASN A 26 -15.22 -3.54 18.92
CA ASN A 26 -15.78 -2.41 19.66
C ASN A 26 -15.02 -1.11 19.36
N THR A 27 -13.71 -1.19 19.20
CA THR A 27 -12.88 -0.05 18.81
C THR A 27 -13.25 0.44 17.41
N VAL A 28 -13.38 -0.47 16.44
CA VAL A 28 -13.87 -0.16 15.08
C VAL A 28 -15.26 0.48 15.14
N SER A 29 -16.18 -0.10 15.91
CA SER A 29 -17.55 0.43 16.08
C SER A 29 -17.54 1.87 16.59
N LYS A 30 -16.68 2.19 17.57
CA LYS A 30 -16.50 3.56 18.09
C LYS A 30 -15.90 4.52 17.08
N ILE A 31 -14.92 4.07 16.30
CA ILE A 31 -14.33 4.90 15.24
C ILE A 31 -15.40 5.23 14.18
N CYS A 32 -16.27 4.28 13.85
CA CYS A 32 -17.39 4.48 12.95
C CYS A 32 -18.57 5.26 13.58
N ASP A 33 -18.40 5.90 14.74
CA ASP A 33 -19.32 6.92 15.23
C ASP A 33 -18.98 8.33 14.70
N ASP A 34 -17.80 8.50 14.09
CA ASP A 34 -17.39 9.74 13.42
C ASP A 34 -17.27 9.54 11.89
N PRO A 35 -18.13 10.20 11.09
CA PRO A 35 -18.08 10.11 9.63
C PRO A 35 -16.73 10.54 9.02
N GLN A 36 -16.08 11.56 9.60
CA GLN A 36 -14.81 12.06 9.08
C GLN A 36 -13.70 11.02 9.24
N SER A 37 -13.62 10.36 10.40
CA SER A 37 -12.69 9.26 10.65
C SER A 37 -12.79 8.15 9.61
N VAL A 38 -14.00 7.77 9.17
CA VAL A 38 -14.19 6.71 8.17
C VAL A 38 -13.61 7.12 6.81
N VAL A 39 -13.84 8.36 6.39
CA VAL A 39 -13.30 8.89 5.12
C VAL A 39 -11.79 9.07 5.20
N ASP A 40 -11.27 9.55 6.33
CA ASP A 40 -9.83 9.71 6.54
C ASP A 40 -9.09 8.38 6.48
N ILE A 41 -9.70 7.28 6.94
CA ILE A 41 -9.12 5.94 6.78
C ILE A 41 -8.99 5.60 5.29
N TYR A 42 -10.01 5.87 4.48
CA TYR A 42 -9.95 5.63 3.04
C TYR A 42 -8.91 6.52 2.35
N VAL A 43 -8.95 7.83 2.57
CA VAL A 43 -8.09 8.79 1.88
C VAL A 43 -6.61 8.61 2.26
N ASN A 44 -6.31 8.44 3.55
CA ASN A 44 -4.92 8.40 4.04
C ASN A 44 -4.25 7.04 3.85
N TYR A 45 -5.02 5.96 3.70
CA TYR A 45 -4.47 4.63 3.51
C TYR A 45 -4.73 4.10 2.09
N ASP A 46 -5.99 3.99 1.68
CA ASP A 46 -6.36 3.40 0.38
C ASP A 46 -6.05 4.30 -0.81
N CYS A 47 -6.10 5.62 -0.67
CA CYS A 47 -5.70 6.57 -1.72
C CYS A 47 -4.24 7.03 -1.62
N ALA A 48 -3.47 6.57 -0.65
CA ALA A 48 -2.04 6.87 -0.52
C ALA A 48 -1.20 5.76 -1.16
N LEU A 49 -0.31 6.14 -2.08
CA LEU A 49 0.51 5.19 -2.85
C LEU A 49 1.35 4.27 -1.97
N SER A 50 1.95 4.78 -0.89
CA SER A 50 2.88 4.04 -0.03
C SER A 50 2.22 3.29 1.13
N SER A 51 0.91 3.44 1.33
CA SER A 51 0.19 2.88 2.47
C SER A 51 -0.55 1.59 2.09
N ALA A 52 -0.82 0.71 3.06
CA ALA A 52 -1.69 -0.45 2.82
C ALA A 52 -3.15 -0.03 2.55
N ASN A 53 -3.94 -0.90 1.92
CA ASN A 53 -5.38 -0.69 1.72
C ASN A 53 -6.18 -1.03 2.99
N VAL A 54 -6.01 -0.22 4.03
CA VAL A 54 -6.60 -0.44 5.37
C VAL A 54 -8.12 -0.45 5.34
N PHE A 55 -8.75 0.47 4.61
CA PHE A 55 -10.21 0.56 4.53
C PHE A 55 -10.77 -0.70 3.86
N GLN A 56 -10.20 -1.08 2.71
CA GLN A 56 -10.59 -2.29 2.00
C GLN A 56 -10.42 -3.54 2.88
N GLN A 57 -9.24 -3.72 3.50
CA GLN A 57 -8.98 -4.87 4.39
C GLN A 57 -9.97 -4.91 5.55
N LEU A 58 -10.26 -3.77 6.18
CA LEU A 58 -11.24 -3.70 7.27
C LEU A 58 -12.63 -4.19 6.81
N VAL A 59 -13.13 -3.67 5.68
CA VAL A 59 -14.44 -4.07 5.14
C VAL A 59 -14.46 -5.56 4.76
N GLU A 60 -13.39 -6.08 4.16
CA GLU A 60 -13.25 -7.49 3.81
C GLU A 60 -13.25 -8.38 5.05
N GLN A 61 -12.50 -8.02 6.10
CA GLN A 61 -12.44 -8.80 7.34
C GLN A 61 -13.77 -8.78 8.10
N LEU A 62 -14.41 -7.61 8.22
CA LEU A 62 -15.76 -7.53 8.81
C LEU A 62 -16.75 -8.39 8.02
N SER A 63 -16.69 -8.35 6.69
CA SER A 63 -17.52 -9.18 5.80
C SER A 63 -17.24 -10.68 5.92
N LYS A 64 -15.98 -11.06 6.19
CA LYS A 64 -15.61 -12.46 6.46
C LYS A 64 -16.13 -12.91 7.82
N LEU A 65 -16.03 -12.07 8.84
CA LEU A 65 -16.50 -12.38 10.19
C LEU A 65 -18.02 -12.57 10.25
N THR A 66 -18.81 -11.84 9.45
CA THR A 66 -20.27 -12.06 9.37
C THR A 66 -20.64 -13.38 8.70
N LYS A 67 -19.81 -13.88 7.78
CA LYS A 67 -20.02 -15.12 7.02
C LYS A 67 -19.37 -16.35 7.65
N SER A 68 -18.41 -16.14 8.55
CA SER A 68 -17.64 -17.21 9.19
C SER A 68 -18.59 -18.23 9.82
N THR A 69 -18.61 -19.48 9.34
CA THR A 69 -19.35 -20.64 9.89
C THR A 69 -18.43 -21.66 10.53
N VAL A 70 -17.38 -21.18 11.20
CA VAL A 70 -16.22 -21.99 11.61
C VAL A 70 -16.55 -22.95 12.76
N ILE A 71 -17.69 -22.81 13.43
CA ILE A 71 -18.01 -23.62 14.60
C ILE A 71 -18.72 -24.94 14.21
N PRO A 72 -18.14 -26.12 14.55
CA PRO A 72 -18.80 -27.41 14.36
C PRO A 72 -20.14 -27.49 15.09
N ALA A 73 -21.09 -28.24 14.55
CA ALA A 73 -22.42 -28.43 15.16
C ALA A 73 -22.37 -28.87 16.63
N HIS A 74 -21.29 -29.57 17.03
CA HIS A 74 -21.07 -30.10 18.38
C HIS A 74 -20.29 -29.16 19.34
N ALA A 75 -19.95 -27.94 18.93
CA ALA A 75 -19.23 -27.04 19.83
C ALA A 75 -20.06 -26.63 21.06
N ALA A 76 -19.36 -26.33 22.15
CA ALA A 76 -19.96 -25.86 23.38
C ALA A 76 -20.84 -24.61 23.14
N GLN A 77 -21.96 -24.52 23.86
CA GLN A 77 -22.94 -23.45 23.71
C GLN A 77 -22.30 -22.05 23.86
N GLY A 78 -21.39 -21.88 24.82
CA GLY A 78 -20.68 -20.60 25.01
C GLY A 78 -19.78 -20.20 23.84
N ALA A 79 -19.25 -21.15 23.06
CA ALA A 79 -18.48 -20.85 21.85
C ALA A 79 -19.40 -20.34 20.72
N LYS A 80 -20.58 -20.97 20.57
CA LYS A 80 -21.60 -20.53 19.60
C LYS A 80 -22.13 -19.13 19.92
N GLU A 81 -22.31 -18.81 21.19
CA GLU A 81 -22.76 -17.49 21.64
C GLU A 81 -21.71 -16.41 21.39
N LYS A 82 -20.44 -16.68 21.72
CA LYS A 82 -19.31 -15.78 21.41
C LYS A 82 -19.21 -15.49 19.90
N GLU A 83 -19.35 -16.50 19.05
CA GLU A 83 -19.34 -16.31 17.59
C GLU A 83 -20.54 -15.45 17.14
N LYS A 84 -21.73 -15.71 17.68
CA LYS A 84 -22.93 -14.91 17.38
C LYS A 84 -22.67 -13.43 17.67
N HIS A 85 -22.10 -13.10 18.82
CA HIS A 85 -21.76 -11.72 19.18
C HIS A 85 -20.74 -11.09 18.22
N ILE A 86 -19.70 -11.82 17.83
CA ILE A 86 -18.70 -11.35 16.85
C ILE A 86 -19.37 -11.03 15.50
N ARG A 87 -20.24 -11.92 15.01
CA ARG A 87 -20.99 -11.72 13.75
C ARG A 87 -21.89 -10.49 13.83
N GLU A 88 -22.65 -10.37 14.91
CA GLU A 88 -23.57 -9.26 15.14
C GLU A 88 -22.82 -7.92 15.16
N LEU A 89 -21.76 -7.81 15.96
CA LEU A 89 -20.97 -6.59 16.05
C LEU A 89 -20.25 -6.26 14.74
N SER A 90 -19.78 -7.27 14.00
CA SER A 90 -19.18 -7.07 12.67
C SER A 90 -20.19 -6.52 11.67
N LEU A 91 -21.42 -7.01 11.68
CA LEU A 91 -22.51 -6.50 10.84
C LEU A 91 -22.88 -5.06 11.22
N ILE A 92 -22.94 -4.76 12.52
CA ILE A 92 -23.17 -3.40 13.02
C ILE A 92 -22.07 -2.46 12.52
N CYS A 93 -20.80 -2.86 12.57
CA CYS A 93 -19.69 -2.04 12.05
C CYS A 93 -19.84 -1.77 10.55
N LEU A 94 -20.19 -2.78 9.74
CA LEU A 94 -20.44 -2.58 8.30
C LEU A 94 -21.57 -1.58 8.04
N VAL A 95 -22.67 -1.70 8.78
CA VAL A 95 -23.80 -0.76 8.68
C VAL A 95 -23.39 0.65 9.12
N LYS A 96 -22.60 0.78 10.19
CA LYS A 96 -22.07 2.07 10.65
C LYS A 96 -21.16 2.72 9.62
N ILE A 97 -20.28 1.95 8.97
CA ILE A 97 -19.43 2.44 7.87
C ILE A 97 -20.30 3.02 6.76
N LEU A 98 -21.33 2.29 6.30
CA LEU A 98 -22.23 2.77 5.25
C LEU A 98 -22.97 4.05 5.67
N LYS A 99 -23.47 4.11 6.91
CA LYS A 99 -24.13 5.30 7.45
C LYS A 99 -23.19 6.50 7.52
N CYS A 100 -21.95 6.30 7.97
CA CYS A 100 -20.92 7.34 7.99
C CYS A 100 -20.64 7.90 6.60
N LEU A 101 -20.47 7.03 5.60
CA LEU A 101 -20.23 7.46 4.22
C LEU A 101 -21.41 8.26 3.66
N MET A 102 -22.64 7.83 3.94
CA MET A 102 -23.85 8.55 3.53
C MET A 102 -23.96 9.92 4.23
N GLN A 103 -23.73 9.96 5.54
CA GLN A 103 -23.77 11.21 6.32
C GLN A 103 -22.70 12.20 5.87
N TRP A 104 -21.47 11.71 5.62
CA TRP A 104 -20.40 12.55 5.12
C TRP A 104 -20.72 13.12 3.74
N TYR A 105 -21.25 12.28 2.84
CA TYR A 105 -21.69 12.70 1.51
C TYR A 105 -22.77 13.79 1.61
N GLU A 106 -23.79 13.61 2.45
CA GLU A 106 -24.83 14.63 2.66
C GLU A 106 -24.28 15.95 3.21
N ASN A 107 -23.31 15.90 4.12
CA ASN A 107 -22.68 17.09 4.68
C ASN A 107 -21.91 17.89 3.61
N MET A 108 -21.17 17.22 2.72
CA MET A 108 -20.47 17.89 1.62
C MET A 108 -21.43 18.68 0.72
N TYR A 109 -22.57 18.09 0.34
CA TYR A 109 -23.58 18.78 -0.48
C TYR A 109 -24.24 19.95 0.24
N ARG A 110 -24.44 19.86 1.57
CA ARG A 110 -25.01 20.97 2.35
C ARG A 110 -24.06 22.15 2.43
N GLU A 111 -22.75 21.90 2.54
CA GLU A 111 -21.72 22.95 2.56
C GLU A 111 -21.64 23.68 1.21
N GLU A 112 -21.72 22.94 0.10
CA GLU A 112 -21.78 23.51 -1.26
C GLU A 112 -23.00 24.42 -1.48
N ASP A 113 -24.19 24.01 -1.04
CA ASP A 113 -25.41 24.82 -1.19
C ASP A 113 -25.43 26.05 -0.24
N SER A 114 -24.64 26.01 0.84
CA SER A 114 -24.52 27.14 1.76
C SER A 114 -23.53 28.20 1.24
N GLN A 115 -22.44 27.77 0.58
CA GLN A 115 -21.47 28.66 -0.05
C GLN A 115 -22.02 29.34 -1.31
N SER A 116 -22.79 28.62 -2.14
CA SER A 116 -23.43 29.19 -3.33
C SER A 116 -24.41 30.33 -3.01
N ARG A 117 -25.11 30.27 -1.87
CA ARG A 117 -26.05 31.30 -1.42
C ARG A 117 -25.38 32.58 -0.89
N LEU A 118 -24.18 32.47 -0.32
CA LEU A 118 -23.40 33.62 0.16
C LEU A 118 -22.73 34.39 -0.99
N ASP A 119 -22.35 33.70 -2.06
CA ASP A 119 -21.76 34.32 -3.26
C ASP A 119 -22.79 35.06 -4.13
N THR A 120 -24.08 34.89 -3.88
CA THR A 120 -25.15 35.56 -4.64
C THR A 120 -25.35 37.04 -4.22
N GLU A 121 -24.77 37.48 -3.10
CA GLU A 121 -24.82 38.89 -2.66
C GLU A 121 -23.63 39.75 -3.14
N ASN A 122 -22.60 39.15 -3.76
CA ASN A 122 -21.48 39.87 -4.37
C ASN A 122 -21.30 39.43 -5.83
N ALA A 123 -22.21 39.88 -6.69
CA ALA A 123 -22.12 39.69 -8.13
C ALA A 123 -21.06 40.63 -8.73
N ASP A 124 -19.82 40.16 -8.81
CA ASP A 124 -18.95 40.35 -9.96
C ASP A 124 -17.77 39.36 -9.86
N ASP A 125 -17.69 38.47 -10.86
CA ASP A 125 -16.62 37.48 -11.14
C ASP A 125 -16.79 36.05 -10.57
N SER A 126 -17.81 35.30 -11.03
CA SER A 126 -18.06 33.91 -10.61
C SER A 126 -18.22 32.93 -11.79
N MET A 127 -17.10 32.33 -12.23
CA MET A 127 -17.10 31.13 -13.09
C MET A 127 -16.23 29.98 -12.51
N SER A 128 -15.82 30.03 -11.23
CA SER A 128 -14.80 29.11 -10.68
C SER A 128 -15.21 28.26 -9.46
N ALA A 129 -16.31 28.56 -8.76
CA ALA A 129 -16.60 27.95 -7.45
C ALA A 129 -17.28 26.56 -7.49
N ASN A 130 -18.11 26.25 -8.50
CA ASN A 130 -18.85 24.98 -8.59
C ASN A 130 -18.00 23.75 -8.95
N ASN A 131 -16.68 23.89 -9.06
CA ASN A 131 -15.78 22.86 -9.57
C ASN A 131 -14.91 22.20 -8.48
N SER A 132 -14.92 22.68 -7.23
CA SER A 132 -13.94 22.29 -6.21
C SER A 132 -14.17 20.90 -5.61
N SER A 133 -15.39 20.58 -5.15
CA SER A 133 -15.69 19.28 -4.53
C SER A 133 -15.74 18.12 -5.53
N SER A 134 -16.32 18.34 -6.71
CA SER A 134 -16.27 17.38 -7.82
C SER A 134 -14.83 17.10 -8.24
N THR A 135 -13.96 18.13 -8.22
CA THR A 135 -12.53 17.99 -8.45
C THR A 135 -11.83 17.21 -7.33
N LEU A 136 -12.19 17.41 -6.06
CA LEU A 136 -11.62 16.66 -4.92
C LEU A 136 -11.97 15.17 -4.96
N LEU A 137 -13.25 14.82 -5.20
CA LEU A 137 -13.67 13.43 -5.36
C LEU A 137 -12.94 12.76 -6.53
N HIS A 138 -12.85 13.46 -7.67
CA HIS A 138 -12.14 12.98 -8.84
C HIS A 138 -10.63 12.77 -8.55
N GLN A 139 -10.00 13.63 -7.74
CA GLN A 139 -8.62 13.44 -7.31
C GLN A 139 -8.44 12.16 -6.46
N PHE A 140 -9.37 11.86 -5.54
CA PHE A 140 -9.30 10.63 -4.74
C PHE A 140 -9.50 9.38 -5.59
N GLU A 141 -10.43 9.42 -6.54
CA GLU A 141 -10.66 8.34 -7.50
C GLU A 141 -9.40 8.11 -8.35
N GLN A 142 -8.81 9.17 -8.91
CA GLN A 142 -7.59 9.07 -9.70
C GLN A 142 -6.43 8.48 -8.89
N ARG A 143 -6.26 8.92 -7.64
CA ARG A 143 -5.23 8.38 -6.74
C ARG A 143 -5.44 6.90 -6.43
N LYS A 144 -6.68 6.48 -6.12
CA LYS A 144 -6.99 5.06 -5.87
C LYS A 144 -6.77 4.22 -7.13
N GLN A 145 -7.14 4.72 -8.30
CA GLN A 145 -6.92 4.04 -9.57
C GLN A 145 -5.41 3.88 -9.85
N GLN A 146 -4.62 4.95 -9.71
CA GLN A 146 -3.17 4.88 -9.89
C GLN A 146 -2.52 3.88 -8.94
N LYS A 147 -2.96 3.87 -7.67
CA LYS A 147 -2.48 2.89 -6.68
C LYS A 147 -2.79 1.46 -7.08
N SER A 148 -4.04 1.19 -7.49
CA SER A 148 -4.48 -0.15 -7.92
C SER A 148 -3.67 -0.65 -9.12
N ILE A 149 -3.40 0.22 -10.11
CA ILE A 149 -2.55 -0.11 -11.25
C ILE A 149 -1.13 -0.45 -10.78
N LEU A 150 -0.57 0.36 -9.89
CA LEU A 150 0.77 0.13 -9.35
C LEU A 150 0.86 -1.19 -8.58
N GLU A 151 -0.09 -1.47 -7.68
CA GLU A 151 -0.17 -2.73 -6.92
C GLU A 151 -0.25 -3.95 -7.85
N HIS A 152 -1.11 -3.90 -8.88
CA HIS A 152 -1.17 -4.97 -9.88
C HIS A 152 0.17 -5.18 -10.60
N GLY A 153 0.86 -4.10 -10.93
CA GLY A 153 2.19 -4.16 -11.54
C GLY A 153 3.24 -4.77 -10.60
N LEU A 154 3.17 -4.48 -9.30
CA LEU A 154 4.08 -5.02 -8.28
C LEU A 154 3.90 -6.54 -8.16
N ASP A 155 2.66 -7.01 -8.09
CA ASP A 155 2.33 -8.44 -8.06
C ASP A 155 2.79 -9.15 -9.34
N LEU A 156 2.55 -8.53 -10.50
CA LEU A 156 2.99 -9.06 -11.78
C LEU A 156 4.52 -9.11 -11.89
N PHE A 157 5.23 -8.11 -11.35
CA PHE A 157 6.68 -8.09 -11.29
C PHE A 157 7.22 -9.20 -10.40
N ALA A 158 6.68 -9.34 -9.18
CA ALA A 158 7.07 -10.39 -8.24
C ALA A 158 6.89 -11.79 -8.85
N ALA A 159 5.79 -12.01 -9.58
CA ALA A 159 5.52 -13.29 -10.25
C ALA A 159 6.31 -13.49 -11.56
N LYS A 160 6.43 -12.44 -12.39
CA LYS A 160 6.98 -12.46 -13.75
C LYS A 160 7.69 -11.14 -14.06
N PRO A 161 8.98 -10.98 -13.70
CA PRO A 161 9.67 -9.70 -13.72
C PRO A 161 9.62 -8.97 -15.06
N LYS A 162 9.87 -9.69 -16.16
CA LYS A 162 9.83 -9.13 -17.52
C LYS A 162 8.43 -8.62 -17.90
N LYS A 163 7.36 -9.33 -17.48
CA LYS A 163 5.98 -8.91 -17.74
C LYS A 163 5.58 -7.73 -16.85
N GLY A 164 6.00 -7.72 -15.58
CA GLY A 164 5.78 -6.60 -14.68
C GLY A 164 6.42 -5.32 -15.19
N LEU A 165 7.68 -5.38 -15.65
CA LEU A 165 8.37 -4.23 -16.24
C LEU A 165 7.66 -3.74 -17.52
N ALA A 166 7.27 -4.65 -18.41
CA ALA A 166 6.51 -4.26 -19.61
C ALA A 166 5.17 -3.59 -19.26
N PHE A 167 4.49 -4.06 -18.21
CA PHE A 167 3.27 -3.44 -17.71
C PHE A 167 3.53 -2.02 -17.16
N PHE A 168 4.58 -1.83 -16.36
CA PHE A 168 4.95 -0.50 -15.88
C PHE A 168 5.33 0.47 -17.00
N GLN A 169 5.95 -0.03 -18.06
CA GLN A 169 6.26 0.75 -19.27
C GLN A 169 4.98 1.16 -20.02
N GLU A 170 4.06 0.21 -20.24
CA GLU A 170 2.78 0.47 -20.89
C GLU A 170 1.97 1.53 -20.13
N LYS A 171 1.96 1.44 -18.79
CA LYS A 171 1.27 2.38 -17.90
C LYS A 171 2.06 3.65 -17.61
N LYS A 172 3.23 3.83 -18.26
CA LYS A 172 4.10 5.03 -18.15
C LYS A 172 4.61 5.32 -16.74
N PHE A 173 4.75 4.30 -15.90
CA PHE A 173 5.44 4.43 -14.61
C PHE A 173 6.96 4.49 -14.78
N ILE A 174 7.49 3.82 -15.80
CA ILE A 174 8.91 3.76 -16.11
C ILE A 174 9.14 3.82 -17.62
N GLU A 175 10.31 4.29 -18.03
CA GLU A 175 10.76 4.20 -19.41
C GLU A 175 11.46 2.87 -19.68
N ASN A 176 11.61 2.50 -20.96
CA ASN A 176 12.37 1.32 -21.37
C ASN A 176 13.87 1.62 -21.48
N THR A 177 14.44 2.17 -20.41
CA THR A 177 15.86 2.53 -20.30
C THR A 177 16.46 1.90 -19.04
N PRO A 178 17.74 1.47 -19.07
CA PRO A 178 18.40 0.89 -17.90
C PRO A 178 18.34 1.79 -16.66
N GLU A 179 18.52 3.09 -16.85
CA GLU A 179 18.52 4.10 -15.80
C GLU A 179 17.12 4.26 -15.16
N SER A 180 16.06 4.27 -15.97
CA SER A 180 14.70 4.39 -15.44
C SER A 180 14.32 3.16 -14.61
N ILE A 181 14.69 1.96 -15.06
CA ILE A 181 14.40 0.71 -14.33
C ILE A 181 15.22 0.64 -13.05
N ALA A 182 16.52 0.97 -13.12
CA ALA A 182 17.40 1.02 -11.96
C ALA A 182 16.87 2.00 -10.90
N LYS A 183 16.49 3.22 -11.32
CA LYS A 183 15.89 4.21 -10.42
C LYS A 183 14.61 3.68 -9.79
N PHE A 184 13.73 3.07 -10.56
CA PHE A 184 12.49 2.48 -10.06
C PHE A 184 12.75 1.41 -8.99
N PHE A 185 13.68 0.48 -9.23
CA PHE A 185 14.09 -0.52 -8.25
C PHE A 185 14.71 0.09 -6.98
N PHE A 186 15.34 1.25 -7.10
CA PHE A 186 16.02 1.90 -5.97
C PHE A 186 15.04 2.68 -5.07
N THR A 187 13.98 3.24 -5.67
CA THR A 187 13.01 4.12 -5.00
C THR A 187 11.74 3.43 -4.54
N GLU A 188 11.23 2.44 -5.26
CA GLU A 188 9.98 1.76 -4.91
C GLU A 188 10.25 0.60 -3.93
N GLU A 189 10.08 0.87 -2.64
CA GLU A 189 10.41 -0.06 -1.56
C GLU A 189 9.47 -1.28 -1.47
N ARG A 190 8.30 -1.22 -2.11
CA ARG A 190 7.32 -2.32 -2.12
C ARG A 190 7.64 -3.41 -3.13
N LEU A 191 8.60 -3.20 -4.03
CA LEU A 191 9.09 -4.24 -4.92
C LEU A 191 9.72 -5.39 -4.12
N SER A 192 9.49 -6.62 -4.57
CA SER A 192 10.12 -7.79 -3.98
C SER A 192 11.64 -7.71 -4.06
N LYS A 193 12.30 -7.63 -2.89
CA LYS A 193 13.77 -7.58 -2.78
C LYS A 193 14.44 -8.81 -3.35
N GLU A 194 13.77 -9.97 -3.30
CA GLU A 194 14.23 -11.22 -3.91
C GLU A 194 14.21 -11.11 -5.43
N THR A 195 13.09 -10.65 -5.97
CA THR A 195 12.91 -10.49 -7.42
C THR A 195 13.85 -9.44 -8.00
N ILE A 196 14.10 -8.33 -7.29
CA ILE A 196 15.10 -7.33 -7.68
C ILE A 196 16.48 -7.99 -7.78
N GLY A 197 16.91 -8.70 -6.73
CA GLY A 197 18.22 -9.34 -6.71
C GLY A 197 18.39 -10.36 -7.83
N ASP A 198 17.37 -11.19 -8.03
CA ASP A 198 17.35 -12.21 -9.09
C ASP A 198 17.47 -11.57 -10.49
N TYR A 199 16.73 -10.49 -10.73
CA TYR A 199 16.74 -9.73 -11.99
C TYR A 199 18.08 -9.02 -12.24
N LEU A 200 18.66 -8.36 -11.22
CA LEU A 200 19.96 -7.69 -11.33
C LEU A 200 21.11 -8.69 -11.56
N GLY A 201 20.95 -9.92 -11.06
CA GLY A 201 21.93 -10.98 -11.25
C GLY A 201 21.87 -11.66 -12.63
N GLU A 202 20.87 -11.39 -13.48
CA GLU A 202 20.71 -12.06 -14.77
C GLU A 202 21.88 -11.86 -15.74
N ARG A 203 22.03 -12.80 -16.69
CA ARG A 203 23.14 -12.77 -17.67
C ARG A 203 22.87 -11.92 -18.91
N ASP A 204 21.61 -11.57 -19.13
CA ASP A 204 21.15 -10.77 -20.26
C ASP A 204 21.83 -9.39 -20.24
N GLN A 205 22.16 -8.88 -21.44
CA GLN A 205 22.89 -7.62 -21.58
C GLN A 205 22.11 -6.44 -20.98
N PHE A 206 20.80 -6.39 -21.20
CA PHE A 206 19.96 -5.32 -20.68
C PHE A 206 19.87 -5.38 -19.15
N ASN A 207 19.76 -6.58 -18.58
CA ASN A 207 19.78 -6.78 -17.13
C ASN A 207 21.10 -6.33 -16.50
N LYS A 208 22.23 -6.60 -17.16
CA LYS A 208 23.54 -6.13 -16.70
C LYS A 208 23.62 -4.61 -16.73
N GLU A 209 23.15 -3.96 -17.78
CA GLU A 209 23.11 -2.49 -17.87
C GLU A 209 22.27 -1.89 -16.75
N VAL A 210 21.07 -2.43 -16.49
CA VAL A 210 20.22 -2.05 -15.35
C VAL A 210 20.99 -2.21 -14.03
N MET A 211 21.70 -3.32 -13.86
CA MET A 211 22.52 -3.59 -12.68
C MET A 211 23.65 -2.58 -12.51
N MET A 212 24.35 -2.21 -13.59
CA MET A 212 25.38 -1.18 -13.53
C MET A 212 24.80 0.15 -13.06
N CYS A 213 23.72 0.62 -13.70
CA CYS A 213 23.04 1.86 -13.32
C CYS A 213 22.55 1.81 -11.87
N TYR A 214 22.02 0.68 -11.41
CA TYR A 214 21.53 0.49 -10.05
C TYR A 214 22.64 0.59 -9.01
N VAL A 215 23.78 -0.09 -9.24
CA VAL A 215 24.92 -0.04 -8.32
C VAL A 215 25.55 1.35 -8.29
N ASP A 216 25.57 2.07 -9.42
CA ASP A 216 26.13 3.41 -9.52
C ASP A 216 25.34 4.46 -8.71
N MET A 217 24.07 4.19 -8.38
CA MET A 217 23.28 5.02 -7.47
C MET A 217 23.75 4.96 -6.01
N PHE A 218 24.54 3.95 -5.62
CA PHE A 218 25.10 3.88 -4.28
C PHE A 218 26.28 4.85 -4.12
N ASN A 219 26.24 5.60 -3.03
CA ASN A 219 27.39 6.32 -2.52
C ASN A 219 28.01 5.53 -1.36
N PHE A 220 29.25 5.07 -1.55
CA PHE A 220 30.02 4.30 -0.58
C PHE A 220 31.18 5.09 0.04
N SER A 221 31.30 6.39 -0.22
CA SER A 221 32.36 7.21 0.35
C SER A 221 32.29 7.22 1.87
N ASN A 222 33.45 7.19 2.53
CA ASN A 222 33.62 7.19 3.99
C ASN A 222 33.04 5.95 4.70
N LEU A 223 32.71 4.89 3.96
CA LEU A 223 32.31 3.60 4.55
C LEU A 223 33.46 2.60 4.47
N THR A 224 33.59 1.75 5.48
CA THR A 224 34.40 0.54 5.35
C THR A 224 33.76 -0.41 4.34
N VAL A 225 34.53 -1.35 3.78
CA VAL A 225 34.01 -2.37 2.85
C VAL A 225 32.78 -3.09 3.46
N VAL A 226 32.85 -3.44 4.74
CA VAL A 226 31.73 -4.11 5.45
C VAL A 226 30.52 -3.17 5.59
N GLY A 227 30.73 -1.89 5.89
CA GLY A 227 29.66 -0.89 5.96
C GLY A 227 28.99 -0.66 4.60
N ALA A 228 29.78 -0.55 3.54
CA ALA A 228 29.29 -0.43 2.17
C ALA A 228 28.51 -1.68 1.73
N LEU A 229 29.02 -2.87 2.04
CA LEU A 229 28.34 -4.13 1.73
C LEU A 229 27.00 -4.24 2.48
N ARG A 230 26.94 -3.85 3.76
CA ARG A 230 25.66 -3.82 4.50
C ARG A 230 24.66 -2.89 3.83
N LYS A 231 25.07 -1.67 3.46
CA LYS A 231 24.22 -0.70 2.74
C LYS A 231 23.74 -1.23 1.40
N PHE A 232 24.62 -1.91 0.66
CA PHE A 232 24.30 -2.52 -0.63
C PHE A 232 23.22 -3.61 -0.49
N LEU A 233 23.37 -4.48 0.50
CA LEU A 233 22.49 -5.64 0.74
C LEU A 233 21.20 -5.31 1.50
N GLU A 234 21.02 -4.06 1.92
CA GLU A 234 19.77 -3.60 2.53
C GLU A 234 18.65 -3.45 1.49
N LYS A 235 19.01 -3.08 0.26
CA LYS A 235 18.06 -2.72 -0.79
C LYS A 235 17.52 -3.90 -1.60
N PHE A 236 18.20 -5.05 -1.61
CA PHE A 236 17.74 -6.27 -2.29
C PHE A 236 18.27 -7.54 -1.60
N ARG A 237 17.84 -8.73 -2.03
CA ARG A 237 18.36 -10.02 -1.53
C ARG A 237 19.34 -10.63 -2.54
N ILE A 238 20.51 -11.06 -2.09
CA ILE A 238 21.48 -11.75 -2.96
C ILE A 238 20.86 -13.06 -3.50
N PRO A 239 20.96 -13.34 -4.81
CA PRO A 239 20.57 -14.63 -5.39
C PRO A 239 21.41 -15.80 -4.88
N GLY A 240 20.86 -17.01 -4.92
CA GLY A 240 21.57 -18.22 -4.46
C GLY A 240 22.63 -18.73 -5.45
N GLU A 241 22.50 -18.40 -6.74
CA GLU A 241 23.40 -18.91 -7.78
C GLU A 241 24.74 -18.16 -7.76
N ALA A 242 25.84 -18.90 -7.53
CA ALA A 242 27.19 -18.33 -7.42
C ALA A 242 27.55 -17.38 -8.58
N GLN A 243 27.14 -17.68 -9.81
CA GLN A 243 27.40 -16.83 -10.98
C GLN A 243 26.66 -15.47 -10.91
N LYS A 244 25.47 -15.41 -10.32
CA LYS A 244 24.74 -14.15 -10.12
C LYS A 244 25.40 -13.33 -9.02
N VAL A 245 25.82 -13.98 -7.93
CA VAL A 245 26.54 -13.35 -6.83
C VAL A 245 27.84 -12.71 -7.32
N ASP A 246 28.63 -13.46 -8.08
CA ASP A 246 29.93 -13.01 -8.60
C ASP A 246 29.80 -11.71 -9.41
N ARG A 247 28.84 -11.64 -10.34
CA ARG A 247 28.55 -10.42 -11.11
C ARG A 247 28.20 -9.20 -10.25
N LEU A 248 27.34 -9.39 -9.24
CA LEU A 248 26.93 -8.33 -8.33
C LEU A 248 28.11 -7.85 -7.48
N MET A 249 28.95 -8.79 -7.01
CA MET A 249 30.12 -8.47 -6.19
C MET A 249 31.22 -7.78 -7.00
N GLU A 250 31.43 -8.15 -8.26
CA GLU A 250 32.39 -7.51 -9.16
C GLU A 250 32.04 -6.02 -9.37
N LYS A 251 30.78 -5.72 -9.71
CA LYS A 251 30.35 -4.33 -9.85
C LYS A 251 30.33 -3.57 -8.52
N PHE A 252 29.94 -4.22 -7.42
CA PHE A 252 30.07 -3.62 -6.08
C PHE A 252 31.52 -3.22 -5.77
N ALA A 253 32.49 -4.09 -6.05
CA ALA A 253 33.91 -3.81 -5.83
C ALA A 253 34.40 -2.63 -6.67
N SER A 254 34.05 -2.59 -7.97
CA SER A 254 34.35 -1.44 -8.83
C SER A 254 33.80 -0.14 -8.23
N ARG A 255 32.52 -0.13 -7.86
CA ARG A 255 31.87 1.07 -7.32
C ARG A 255 32.45 1.50 -5.98
N TYR A 256 32.81 0.56 -5.11
CA TYR A 256 33.43 0.86 -3.83
C TYR A 256 34.78 1.56 -4.01
N ILE A 257 35.60 1.09 -4.95
CA ILE A 257 36.91 1.69 -5.28
C ILE A 257 36.72 3.07 -5.91
N GLU A 258 35.76 3.24 -6.82
CA GLU A 258 35.41 4.55 -7.40
C GLU A 258 35.01 5.59 -6.34
N CYS A 259 34.24 5.19 -5.33
CA CYS A 259 33.83 6.08 -4.24
C CYS A 259 34.92 6.36 -3.19
N ASN A 260 35.96 5.53 -3.16
CA ASN A 260 37.05 5.59 -2.18
C ASN A 260 38.41 5.48 -2.90
N PRO A 261 38.77 6.46 -3.77
CA PRO A 261 40.08 6.51 -4.38
C PRO A 261 41.15 6.71 -3.29
N LYS A 262 42.34 6.15 -3.52
CA LYS A 262 43.46 6.19 -2.57
C LYS A 262 43.82 7.61 -2.14
#